data_AF-A0A7S0M562-F1
#
_entry.id   AF-A0A7S0M562-F1
#
_cell.length_a   1.000
_cell.length_b   1.000
_cell.length_c   1.000
_cell.angle_alpha   90.00
_cell.angle_beta   90.00
_cell.angle_gamma   90.00
#
_symmetry.space_group_name_H-M   'P 1'
#
loop_
_entity.id
_entity.type
_entity.pdbx_description
1 polymer ?
#
loop_
_entity_poly.entity_id
_entity_poly.type
_entity_poly.pdbx_seq_one_letter_code
_entity_poly.pdbx_strand_id
1 'polypeptide(L)'
;MIPIFPIAEEICTRLPVHVRLRNSAEARAPMLEVFSLALNKSVDGPFMVPMRNGTLDVRDEMREILQRENGAAQGITTDRIIILHLQGPHLPSIDVVDMPGLVTVPARAKDQTRALLERHVERHGRHSMYLAVVPAGTRPNTSIAMEFVQAKGLERRTLGVLSQCDRGDADTVLGLLRGPPDERLGGLALAPHGWYATMNKP
;
A
#
# COMPACT_ATOMS: atom_id res chain seq x y z
N MET A 1 -13.77 -11.26 6.78
CA MET A 1 -12.43 -10.64 6.72
C MET A 1 -12.54 -9.30 7.41
N ILE A 2 -11.72 -9.03 8.42
CA ILE A 2 -11.71 -7.73 9.10
C ILE A 2 -11.10 -6.71 8.11
N PRO A 3 -11.79 -5.60 7.82
CA PRO A 3 -11.33 -4.65 6.84
C PRO A 3 -10.28 -3.71 7.47
N ILE A 4 -8.99 -4.08 7.38
CA ILE A 4 -7.89 -3.43 8.15
C ILE A 4 -7.44 -2.08 7.56
N PHE A 5 -7.39 -1.95 6.24
CA PHE A 5 -7.01 -0.68 5.58
C PHE A 5 -8.24 0.19 5.32
N PRO A 6 -8.16 1.52 5.38
CA PRO A 6 -9.26 2.38 4.94
C PRO A 6 -9.54 2.13 3.45
N ILE A 7 -10.82 1.95 3.09
CA ILE A 7 -11.29 1.90 1.69
C ILE A 7 -12.32 3.02 1.58
N ALA A 8 -11.94 4.15 0.97
CA ALA A 8 -12.85 5.25 0.63
C ALA A 8 -12.29 6.03 -0.56
N GLU A 9 -13.16 6.44 -1.48
CA GLU A 9 -12.81 7.15 -2.73
C GLU A 9 -12.09 8.49 -2.49
N GLU A 10 -12.28 9.11 -1.32
CA GLU A 10 -11.76 10.43 -0.99
C GLU A 10 -10.50 10.39 -0.08
N ILE A 11 -10.16 9.21 0.45
CA ILE A 11 -9.10 8.97 1.45
C ILE A 11 -8.10 7.96 0.89
N CYS A 12 -7.67 8.12 -0.37
CA CYS A 12 -6.47 7.42 -0.83
C CYS A 12 -5.28 7.90 0.02
N THR A 13 -4.75 6.96 0.81
CA THR A 13 -3.64 7.02 1.79
C THR A 13 -2.75 8.26 1.64
N ARG A 14 -3.09 9.40 2.26
CA ARG A 14 -2.25 10.62 2.27
C ARG A 14 -1.15 10.59 3.34
N LEU A 15 -1.12 9.51 4.10
CA LEU A 15 -0.21 9.23 5.19
C LEU A 15 0.10 7.74 5.16
N PRO A 16 1.37 7.30 5.19
CA PRO A 16 1.71 5.88 5.15
C PRO A 16 1.10 5.12 6.33
N VAL A 17 0.63 3.90 6.06
CA VAL A 17 0.07 3.00 7.07
C VAL A 17 0.90 1.72 7.10
N HIS A 18 1.39 1.37 8.28
CA HIS A 18 2.13 0.13 8.52
C HIS A 18 1.26 -0.80 9.36
N VAL A 19 0.91 -1.96 8.80
CA VAL A 19 0.23 -3.03 9.51
C VAL A 19 1.26 -4.07 9.90
N ARG A 20 1.57 -4.16 11.19
CA ARG A 20 2.50 -5.13 11.77
C ARG A 20 1.72 -6.33 12.28
N LEU A 21 1.82 -7.43 11.56
CA LEU A 21 1.21 -8.71 11.95
C LEU A 21 2.25 -9.55 12.68
N ARG A 22 1.91 -10.09 13.85
CA ARG A 22 2.79 -10.99 14.59
C ARG A 22 2.04 -12.24 15.01
N ASN A 23 2.65 -13.39 14.78
CA ASN A 23 2.17 -14.64 15.33
C ASN A 23 2.36 -14.66 16.85
N SER A 24 1.34 -15.04 17.60
CA SER A 24 1.41 -15.21 19.06
C SER A 24 0.45 -16.30 19.52
N ALA A 25 0.76 -16.99 20.63
CA ALA A 25 -0.07 -18.06 21.17
C ALA A 25 -1.53 -17.62 21.44
N GLU A 26 -1.70 -16.36 21.86
CA GLU A 26 -2.99 -15.76 22.17
C GLU A 26 -3.26 -14.53 21.29
N ALA A 27 -4.52 -14.31 20.94
CA ALA A 27 -4.96 -13.09 20.28
C ALA A 27 -4.94 -11.92 21.27
N ARG A 28 -4.41 -10.78 20.85
CA ARG A 28 -4.39 -9.56 21.66
C ARG A 28 -5.18 -8.45 21.01
N ALA A 29 -5.65 -7.51 21.83
CA ALA A 29 -6.34 -6.33 21.35
C ALA A 29 -5.42 -5.54 20.39
N PRO A 30 -5.93 -5.09 19.23
CA PRO A 30 -5.15 -4.25 18.32
C PRO A 30 -4.71 -2.95 18.95
N MET A 31 -3.49 -2.54 18.63
CA MET A 31 -2.90 -1.30 19.12
C MET A 31 -2.55 -0.40 17.95
N LEU A 32 -2.72 0.91 18.12
CA LEU A 32 -2.42 1.90 17.10
C LEU A 32 -1.52 2.99 17.67
N GLU A 33 -0.49 3.38 16.91
CA GLU A 33 0.41 4.49 17.24
C GLU A 33 0.69 5.37 16.01
N VAL A 34 1.08 6.62 16.25
CA VAL A 34 1.61 7.53 15.23
C VAL A 34 3.11 7.67 15.44
N PHE A 35 3.89 7.32 14.42
CA PHE A 35 5.34 7.36 14.46
C PHE A 35 5.88 8.55 13.66
N SER A 36 6.76 9.35 14.27
CA SER A 36 7.47 10.42 13.58
C SER A 36 8.75 9.91 12.94
N LEU A 37 8.86 10.06 11.62
CA LEU A 37 10.08 9.75 10.88
C LEU A 37 11.23 10.70 11.21
N ALA A 38 10.92 11.96 11.51
CA ALA A 38 11.91 12.98 11.84
C ALA A 38 12.52 12.76 13.24
N LEU A 39 11.67 12.42 14.21
CA LEU A 39 12.10 12.20 15.60
C LEU A 39 12.48 10.74 15.87
N ASN A 40 12.20 9.84 14.93
CA ASN A 40 12.40 8.40 15.06
C ASN A 40 11.78 7.80 16.33
N LYS A 41 10.57 8.26 16.69
CA LYS A 41 9.83 7.81 17.87
C LYS A 41 8.31 7.93 17.67
N SER A 42 7.56 7.17 18.45
CA SER A 42 6.11 7.33 18.57
C SER A 42 5.81 8.69 19.22
N VAL A 43 4.89 9.43 18.60
CA VAL A 43 4.46 10.77 19.03
C VAL A 43 3.02 10.78 19.51
N ASP A 44 2.23 9.76 19.17
CA ASP A 44 0.90 9.49 19.70
C ASP A 44 0.72 7.96 19.86
N GLY A 45 0.02 7.52 20.91
CA GLY A 45 -0.14 6.11 21.28
C GLY A 45 1.11 5.45 21.90
N PRO A 46 1.13 4.10 22.02
CA PRO A 46 0.14 3.18 21.48
C PRO A 46 -1.16 3.18 22.29
N PHE A 47 -2.31 3.25 21.61
CA PHE A 47 -3.63 3.11 22.23
C PHE A 47 -4.34 1.85 21.73
N MET A 48 -5.13 1.25 22.61
CA MET A 48 -5.95 0.09 22.29
C MET A 48 -7.12 0.52 21.42
N VAL A 49 -7.31 -0.17 20.29
CA VAL A 49 -8.47 0.07 19.43
C VAL A 49 -9.69 -0.60 20.07
N PRO A 50 -10.72 0.17 20.48
CA PRO A 50 -11.90 -0.41 21.10
C PRO A 50 -12.66 -1.27 20.09
N MET A 51 -13.14 -2.43 20.54
CA MET A 51 -14.11 -3.19 19.76
C MET A 51 -15.50 -2.59 19.95
N ARG A 52 -16.12 -2.08 18.88
CA ARG A 52 -17.51 -1.61 18.88
C ARG A 52 -18.34 -2.54 18.00
N ASN A 53 -19.44 -3.06 18.54
CA ASN A 53 -20.39 -3.92 17.84
C ASN A 53 -19.80 -5.18 17.16
N GLY A 54 -18.71 -5.75 17.72
CA GLY A 54 -18.06 -6.94 17.16
C GLY A 54 -17.24 -6.67 15.89
N THR A 55 -17.10 -5.42 15.48
CA THR A 55 -16.20 -4.97 14.41
C THR A 55 -15.04 -4.19 15.01
N LEU A 56 -13.84 -4.44 14.48
CA LEU A 56 -12.66 -3.66 14.79
C LEU A 56 -12.80 -2.29 14.13
N ASP A 57 -12.94 -1.25 14.95
CA ASP A 57 -13.09 0.13 14.47
C ASP A 57 -11.73 0.78 14.19
N VAL A 58 -10.83 0.00 13.57
CA VAL A 58 -9.49 0.49 13.22
C VAL A 58 -9.59 1.61 12.19
N ARG A 59 -10.64 1.56 11.35
CA ARG A 59 -10.84 2.51 10.25
C ARG A 59 -11.25 3.89 10.73
N ASP A 60 -12.17 3.98 11.67
CA ASP A 60 -12.63 5.28 12.15
C ASP A 60 -11.54 5.95 12.97
N GLU A 61 -10.82 5.19 13.80
CA GLU A 61 -9.69 5.66 14.59
C GLU A 61 -8.54 6.11 13.68
N MET A 62 -8.23 5.34 12.63
CA MET A 62 -7.29 5.79 11.59
C MET A 62 -7.77 7.06 10.90
N ARG A 63 -9.08 7.18 10.61
CA ARG A 63 -9.65 8.38 9.98
C ARG A 63 -9.54 9.61 10.88
N GLU A 64 -9.80 9.47 12.18
CA GLU A 64 -9.67 10.54 13.15
C GLU A 64 -8.22 11.02 13.26
N ILE A 65 -7.25 10.09 13.26
CA ILE A 65 -5.83 10.46 13.23
C ILE A 65 -5.48 11.15 11.91
N LEU A 66 -5.94 10.62 10.78
CA LEU A 66 -5.71 11.23 9.47
C LEU A 66 -6.27 12.65 9.40
N GLN A 67 -7.44 12.91 10.00
CA GLN A 67 -8.03 14.25 10.07
C GLN A 67 -7.26 15.18 11.01
N ARG A 68 -6.84 14.68 12.18
CA ARG A 68 -6.01 15.45 13.13
C ARG A 68 -4.64 15.82 12.55
N GLU A 69 -3.96 14.86 11.92
CA GLU A 69 -2.60 15.04 11.40
C GLU A 69 -2.56 15.84 10.10
N ASN A 70 -3.51 15.64 9.18
CA ASN A 70 -3.53 16.39 7.91
C ASN A 70 -4.20 17.77 8.03
N GLY A 71 -5.01 18.01 9.06
CA GLY A 71 -5.82 19.23 9.17
C GLY A 71 -6.65 19.51 7.91
N ALA A 72 -6.95 20.80 7.63
CA ALA A 72 -7.54 21.25 6.37
C ALA A 72 -6.54 21.29 5.19
N ALA A 73 -5.32 20.79 5.35
CA ALA A 73 -4.27 20.94 4.36
C ALA A 73 -4.40 19.90 3.23
N GLN A 74 -4.36 20.39 1.99
CA GLN A 74 -4.48 19.59 0.75
C GLN A 74 -3.20 18.78 0.41
N GLY A 75 -2.35 18.45 1.40
CA GLY A 75 -1.02 17.86 1.19
C GLY A 75 -0.89 16.39 1.62
N ILE A 76 0.24 15.77 1.25
CA ILE A 76 0.66 14.45 1.77
C ILE A 76 1.52 14.68 3.01
N THR A 77 1.20 13.96 4.10
CA THR A 77 2.05 13.96 5.29
C THR A 77 3.22 13.02 5.06
N THR A 78 4.44 13.57 5.11
CA THR A 78 5.67 12.87 4.68
C THR A 78 6.64 12.51 5.80
N ASP A 79 6.30 12.88 7.04
CA ASP A 79 7.14 12.73 8.23
C ASP A 79 6.44 11.98 9.37
N ARG A 80 5.25 11.43 9.11
CA ARG A 80 4.47 10.62 10.04
C ARG A 80 4.06 9.30 9.38
N ILE A 81 3.82 8.28 10.19
CA ILE A 81 3.34 6.96 9.79
C ILE A 81 2.32 6.50 10.83
N ILE A 82 1.17 5.99 10.41
CA ILE A 82 0.28 5.24 11.31
C ILE A 82 0.77 3.79 11.38
N ILE A 83 0.93 3.25 12.58
CA ILE A 83 1.31 1.86 12.79
C ILE A 83 0.18 1.14 13.52
N LEU A 84 -0.38 0.11 12.89
CA LEU A 84 -1.33 -0.81 13.49
C LEU A 84 -0.61 -2.11 13.86
N HIS A 85 -0.70 -2.51 15.11
CA HIS A 85 -0.17 -3.77 15.62
C HIS A 85 -1.30 -4.78 15.80
N LEU A 86 -1.16 -5.94 15.16
CA LEU A 86 -2.08 -7.07 15.28
C LEU A 86 -1.30 -8.31 15.71
N GLN A 87 -1.77 -8.98 16.77
CA GLN A 87 -1.14 -10.19 17.31
C GLN A 87 -2.17 -11.30 17.47
N GLY A 88 -1.85 -12.51 16.99
CA GLY A 88 -2.71 -13.68 17.19
C GLY A 88 -2.17 -14.96 16.55
N PRO A 89 -2.74 -16.12 16.90
CA PRO A 89 -2.20 -17.44 16.54
C PRO A 89 -2.29 -17.77 15.04
N HIS A 90 -3.19 -17.10 14.32
CA HIS A 90 -3.40 -17.29 12.89
C HIS A 90 -2.79 -16.17 12.03
N LEU A 91 -2.12 -15.20 12.64
CA LEU A 91 -1.47 -14.13 11.90
C LEU A 91 -0.05 -14.56 11.50
N PRO A 92 0.37 -14.26 10.26
CA PRO A 92 1.77 -14.38 9.89
C PRO A 92 2.61 -13.29 10.58
N SER A 93 3.91 -13.52 10.67
CA SER A 93 4.86 -12.51 11.15
C SER A 93 5.40 -11.69 9.96
N ILE A 94 4.63 -10.69 9.53
CA ILE A 94 4.96 -9.81 8.39
C ILE A 94 4.57 -8.36 8.68
N ASP A 95 5.22 -7.43 7.98
CA ASP A 95 4.82 -6.02 7.94
C ASP A 95 4.23 -5.73 6.55
N VAL A 96 3.00 -5.25 6.53
CA VAL A 96 2.33 -4.79 5.31
C VAL A 96 2.32 -3.27 5.33
N VAL A 97 2.94 -2.66 4.33
CA VAL A 97 3.08 -1.21 4.24
C VAL A 97 2.22 -0.70 3.10
N ASP A 98 1.25 0.14 3.44
CA ASP A 98 0.47 0.89 2.48
C ASP A 98 1.06 2.29 2.33
N MET A 99 1.54 2.58 1.13
CA MET A 99 2.19 3.83 0.80
C MET A 99 1.20 4.72 0.03
N PRO A 100 1.26 6.05 0.22
CA PRO A 100 0.52 6.96 -0.64
C PRO A 100 0.74 6.67 -2.11
N GLY A 101 -0.36 6.55 -2.86
CA GLY A 101 -0.30 6.30 -4.30
C GLY A 101 0.52 7.37 -5.01
N LEU A 102 1.36 6.96 -5.97
CA LEU A 102 2.11 7.88 -6.82
C LEU A 102 1.12 8.68 -7.68
N VAL A 103 0.85 9.92 -7.25
CA VAL A 103 -0.04 10.83 -7.97
C VAL A 103 0.72 11.62 -9.03
N THR A 104 0.06 11.90 -10.16
CA THR A 104 0.60 12.77 -11.22
C THR A 104 0.44 14.25 -10.93
N VAL A 105 -0.62 14.60 -10.21
CA VAL A 105 -1.07 15.99 -10.02
C VAL A 105 -1.64 16.14 -8.60
N PRO A 106 -1.32 17.24 -7.88
CA PRO A 106 -0.39 18.30 -8.26
C PRO A 106 1.08 17.84 -8.21
N ALA A 107 1.98 18.50 -8.96
CA ALA A 107 3.40 18.11 -9.05
C ALA A 107 4.10 18.02 -7.68
N ARG A 108 3.75 18.90 -6.74
CA ARG A 108 4.23 18.85 -5.36
C ARG A 108 3.90 17.51 -4.67
N ALA A 109 2.70 16.98 -4.91
CA ALA A 109 2.27 15.71 -4.34
C ALA A 109 3.01 14.52 -4.99
N LYS A 110 3.33 14.62 -6.28
CA LYS A 110 4.18 13.66 -7.00
C LYS A 110 5.58 13.58 -6.39
N ASP A 111 6.23 14.73 -6.18
CA ASP A 111 7.59 14.76 -5.63
C ASP A 111 7.62 14.26 -4.17
N GLN A 112 6.61 14.63 -3.38
CA GLN A 112 6.47 14.19 -1.99
C GLN A 112 6.25 12.68 -1.86
N THR A 113 5.34 12.10 -2.66
CA THR A 113 5.12 10.64 -2.68
C THR A 113 6.35 9.89 -3.17
N ARG A 114 7.00 10.37 -4.23
CA ARG A 114 8.24 9.77 -4.76
C ARG A 114 9.35 9.79 -3.70
N ALA A 115 9.64 10.93 -3.08
CA ALA A 115 10.68 11.05 -2.06
C ALA A 115 10.39 10.18 -0.81
N LEU A 116 9.11 9.97 -0.47
CA LEU A 116 8.72 9.08 0.62
C LEU A 116 8.95 7.60 0.27
N LEU A 117 8.60 7.19 -0.95
CA LEU A 117 8.88 5.84 -1.46
C LEU A 117 10.39 5.58 -1.57
N GLU A 118 11.17 6.52 -2.08
CA GLU A 118 12.63 6.40 -2.17
C GLU A 118 13.26 6.17 -0.80
N ARG A 119 12.91 7.00 0.19
CA ARG A 119 13.38 6.82 1.57
C ARG A 119 13.00 5.45 2.15
N HIS A 120 11.81 4.93 1.82
CA HIS A 120 11.39 3.61 2.26
C HIS A 120 12.23 2.50 1.59
N VAL A 121 12.42 2.57 0.27
CA VAL A 121 13.23 1.62 -0.50
C VAL A 121 14.69 1.62 -0.03
N GLU A 122 15.28 2.78 0.22
CA GLU A 122 16.64 2.91 0.73
C GLU A 122 16.80 2.27 2.12
N ARG A 123 15.82 2.49 3.00
CA ARG A 123 15.87 1.99 4.38
C ARG A 123 15.54 0.50 4.51
N HIS A 124 14.55 0.02 3.75
CA HIS A 124 13.96 -1.30 3.95
C HIS A 124 14.07 -2.23 2.73
N GLY A 125 14.43 -1.72 1.55
CA GLY A 125 14.25 -2.43 0.28
C GLY A 125 14.99 -3.76 0.16
N ARG A 126 16.07 -3.98 0.91
CA ARG A 126 16.77 -5.28 0.97
C ARG A 126 15.93 -6.40 1.61
N HIS A 127 14.90 -6.06 2.36
CA HIS A 127 13.99 -7.00 3.02
C HIS A 127 12.52 -6.83 2.63
N SER A 128 12.24 -5.94 1.66
CA SER A 128 10.89 -5.69 1.16
C SER A 128 10.59 -6.45 -0.14
N MET A 129 9.32 -6.83 -0.27
CA MET A 129 8.67 -7.22 -1.52
C MET A 129 7.67 -6.13 -1.90
N TYR A 130 7.49 -5.91 -3.20
CA TYR A 130 6.65 -4.84 -3.73
C TYR A 130 5.45 -5.39 -4.48
N LEU A 131 4.32 -4.71 -4.36
CA LEU A 131 3.10 -4.99 -5.12
C LEU A 131 2.84 -3.82 -6.05
N ALA A 132 3.07 -4.00 -7.35
CA ALA A 132 2.81 -2.97 -8.35
C ALA A 132 1.40 -3.17 -8.93
N VAL A 133 0.46 -2.38 -8.44
CA VAL A 133 -0.94 -2.45 -8.86
C VAL A 133 -1.19 -1.54 -10.06
N VAL A 134 -1.72 -2.09 -11.14
CA VAL A 134 -2.04 -1.41 -12.40
C VAL A 134 -3.50 -1.71 -12.77
N PRO A 135 -4.35 -0.72 -13.03
CA PRO A 135 -5.71 -0.99 -13.53
C PRO A 135 -5.67 -1.67 -14.91
N ALA A 136 -6.50 -2.68 -15.12
CA ALA A 136 -6.55 -3.48 -16.34
C ALA A 136 -6.89 -2.68 -17.61
N GLY A 137 -7.55 -1.52 -17.48
CA GLY A 137 -7.80 -0.59 -18.58
C GLY A 137 -6.60 0.25 -19.01
N THR A 138 -5.43 0.08 -18.37
CA THR A 138 -4.21 0.85 -18.64
C THR A 138 -3.04 -0.05 -18.99
N ARG A 139 -2.09 0.46 -19.78
CA ARG A 139 -0.89 -0.32 -20.16
C ARG A 139 0.15 -0.30 -19.03
N PRO A 140 0.67 -1.46 -18.58
CA PRO A 140 1.64 -1.50 -17.49
C PRO A 140 2.89 -0.63 -17.69
N ASN A 141 3.42 -0.57 -18.91
CA ASN A 141 4.57 0.27 -19.25
C ASN A 141 4.33 1.78 -19.15
N THR A 142 3.08 2.23 -19.04
CA THR A 142 2.73 3.64 -18.79
C THR A 142 2.44 3.94 -17.32
N SER A 143 2.47 2.92 -16.45
CA SER A 143 2.21 3.09 -15.02
C SER A 143 3.39 3.74 -14.33
N ILE A 144 3.12 4.76 -13.51
CA ILE A 144 4.13 5.45 -12.71
C ILE A 144 4.71 4.53 -11.64
N ALA A 145 3.91 3.60 -11.12
CA ALA A 145 4.40 2.57 -10.21
C ALA A 145 5.42 1.67 -10.92
N MET A 146 5.17 1.31 -12.18
CA MET A 146 6.10 0.51 -12.96
C MET A 146 7.34 1.29 -13.38
N GLU A 147 7.21 2.56 -13.77
CA GLU A 147 8.33 3.47 -14.02
C GLU A 147 9.27 3.50 -12.80
N PHE A 148 8.70 3.65 -11.60
CA PHE A 148 9.46 3.65 -10.35
C PHE A 148 10.17 2.31 -10.09
N VAL A 149 9.47 1.18 -10.28
CA VAL A 149 10.04 -0.16 -10.14
C VAL A 149 11.24 -0.37 -11.05
N GLN A 150 11.12 -0.01 -12.33
CA GLN A 150 12.21 -0.13 -13.32
C GLN A 150 13.37 0.81 -13.00
N ALA A 151 13.06 2.08 -12.68
CA ALA A 151 14.09 3.08 -12.35
C ALA A 151 14.92 2.70 -11.10
N LYS A 152 14.36 1.90 -10.20
CA LYS A 152 15.03 1.42 -8.98
C LYS A 152 15.53 -0.02 -9.06
N GLY A 153 15.37 -0.71 -10.20
CA GLY A 153 15.81 -2.10 -10.37
C GLY A 153 15.12 -3.08 -9.42
N LEU A 154 13.83 -2.87 -9.14
CA LEU A 154 13.04 -3.63 -8.15
C LEU A 154 12.25 -4.81 -8.76
N GLU A 155 12.38 -5.07 -10.06
CA GLU A 155 11.58 -6.02 -10.83
C GLU A 155 11.60 -7.42 -10.20
N ARG A 156 12.78 -7.88 -9.77
CA ARG A 156 12.98 -9.20 -9.15
C ARG A 156 12.32 -9.37 -7.79
N ARG A 157 11.84 -8.29 -7.19
CA ARG A 157 11.17 -8.26 -5.87
C ARG A 157 9.75 -7.73 -5.98
N THR A 158 9.22 -7.61 -7.21
CA THR A 158 7.93 -7.00 -7.47
C THR A 158 6.97 -8.05 -8.04
N LEU A 159 5.78 -8.13 -7.44
CA LEU A 159 4.62 -8.81 -8.00
C LEU A 159 3.77 -7.77 -8.75
N GLY A 160 3.48 -8.03 -10.01
CA GLY A 160 2.56 -7.20 -10.79
C GLY A 160 1.12 -7.63 -10.52
N VAL A 161 0.22 -6.67 -10.30
CA VAL A 161 -1.20 -6.94 -10.12
C VAL A 161 -2.02 -6.09 -11.08
N LEU A 162 -2.74 -6.74 -11.98
CA LEU A 162 -3.81 -6.14 -12.75
C LEU A 162 -5.06 -6.08 -11.87
N SER A 163 -5.51 -4.87 -11.53
CA SER A 163 -6.74 -4.63 -10.78
C SER A 163 -7.87 -4.19 -11.71
N GLN A 164 -9.11 -4.18 -11.22
CA GLN A 164 -10.29 -3.77 -12.00
C GLN A 164 -10.42 -4.56 -13.32
N CYS A 165 -10.09 -5.86 -13.29
CA CYS A 165 -10.14 -6.71 -14.49
C CYS A 165 -11.55 -6.86 -15.07
N ASP A 166 -12.59 -6.57 -14.29
CA ASP A 166 -13.99 -6.45 -14.74
C ASP A 166 -14.21 -5.29 -15.73
N ARG A 167 -13.33 -4.29 -15.72
CA ARG A 167 -13.36 -3.13 -16.62
C ARG A 167 -12.39 -3.24 -17.80
N GLY A 168 -11.55 -4.28 -17.82
CA GLY A 168 -10.56 -4.51 -18.85
C GLY A 168 -11.08 -5.41 -19.97
N ASP A 169 -10.44 -5.34 -21.13
CA ASP A 169 -10.65 -6.32 -22.20
C ASP A 169 -10.01 -7.66 -21.81
N ALA A 170 -10.77 -8.76 -21.95
CA ALA A 170 -10.37 -10.07 -21.46
C ALA A 170 -9.13 -10.61 -22.19
N ASP A 171 -9.05 -10.41 -23.51
CA ASP A 171 -7.91 -10.86 -24.31
C ASP A 171 -6.64 -10.08 -23.95
N THR A 172 -6.77 -8.77 -23.72
CA THR A 172 -5.69 -7.92 -23.22
C THR A 172 -5.19 -8.39 -21.85
N VAL A 173 -6.09 -8.64 -20.90
CA VAL A 173 -5.71 -9.14 -19.56
C VAL A 173 -5.01 -10.50 -19.66
N LEU A 174 -5.57 -11.44 -20.44
CA LEU A 174 -4.96 -12.75 -20.64
C LEU A 174 -3.59 -12.66 -21.31
N GLY A 175 -3.42 -11.77 -22.29
CA GLY A 175 -2.15 -11.53 -22.96
C GLY A 175 -1.09 -10.94 -22.03
N LEU A 176 -1.47 -10.13 -21.04
CA LEU A 176 -0.55 -9.60 -20.03
C LEU A 176 -0.18 -10.61 -18.95
N LEU A 177 -1.03 -11.62 -18.69
CA LEU A 177 -0.78 -12.66 -17.68
C LEU A 177 -0.01 -13.86 -18.23
N ARG A 178 -0.17 -14.17 -19.53
CA ARG A 178 0.34 -15.40 -20.13
C ARG A 178 1.58 -15.14 -20.97
N GLY A 179 2.61 -15.95 -20.74
CA GLY A 179 3.79 -15.99 -21.59
C GLY A 179 4.78 -14.84 -21.33
N PRO A 180 5.74 -14.62 -22.25
CA PRO A 180 6.67 -13.51 -22.15
C PRO A 180 5.93 -12.17 -22.31
N PRO A 181 6.50 -11.06 -21.80
CA PRO A 181 5.87 -9.75 -21.92
C PRO A 181 5.54 -9.39 -23.38
N ASP A 182 4.28 -9.06 -23.65
CA ASP A 182 3.85 -8.54 -24.96
C ASP A 182 3.98 -7.02 -25.00
N GLU A 183 4.95 -6.51 -25.77
CA GLU A 183 5.20 -5.08 -25.95
C GLU A 183 3.99 -4.33 -26.51
N ARG A 184 3.14 -4.97 -27.33
CA ARG A 184 1.94 -4.35 -27.92
C ARG A 184 0.91 -4.00 -26.85
N LEU A 185 0.84 -4.83 -25.81
CA LEU A 185 -0.01 -4.64 -24.65
C LEU A 185 0.67 -3.80 -23.55
N GLY A 186 1.94 -3.46 -23.74
CA GLY A 186 2.76 -2.77 -22.74
C GLY A 186 3.18 -3.67 -21.58
N GLY A 187 3.28 -4.98 -21.82
CA GLY A 187 3.72 -5.96 -20.82
C GLY A 187 5.15 -5.71 -20.36
N LEU A 188 5.42 -6.01 -19.08
CA LEU A 188 6.74 -5.87 -18.47
C LEU A 188 7.16 -7.17 -17.78
N ALA A 189 8.44 -7.53 -17.85
CA ALA A 189 8.97 -8.71 -17.17
C ALA A 189 9.12 -8.45 -15.67
N LEU A 190 8.47 -9.28 -14.85
CA LEU A 190 8.59 -9.26 -13.38
C LEU A 190 9.08 -10.61 -12.84
N ALA A 191 10.09 -11.19 -13.47
CA ALA A 191 10.62 -12.49 -13.04
C ALA A 191 11.31 -12.39 -11.66
N PRO A 192 11.07 -13.33 -10.73
CA PRO A 192 10.39 -14.62 -10.94
C PRO A 192 8.88 -14.60 -10.66
N HIS A 193 8.32 -13.49 -10.20
CA HIS A 193 6.96 -13.46 -9.63
C HIS A 193 5.85 -13.29 -10.67
N GLY A 194 6.10 -12.54 -11.73
CA GLY A 194 5.15 -12.32 -12.82
C GLY A 194 3.97 -11.43 -12.43
N TRP A 195 2.85 -11.63 -13.15
CA TRP A 195 1.63 -10.84 -13.04
C TRP A 195 0.46 -11.69 -12.55
N TYR A 196 -0.41 -11.06 -11.76
CA TYR A 196 -1.64 -11.63 -11.22
C TYR A 196 -2.80 -10.70 -11.55
N ALA A 197 -4.01 -11.27 -11.68
CA ALA A 197 -5.22 -10.49 -11.92
C ALA A 197 -6.16 -10.58 -10.72
N THR A 198 -6.82 -9.46 -10.43
CA THR A 198 -7.85 -9.38 -9.40
C THR A 198 -8.96 -8.42 -9.83
N MET A 199 -10.15 -8.69 -9.31
CA MET A 199 -11.29 -7.77 -9.34
C MET A 199 -11.74 -7.59 -7.90
N ASN A 200 -11.88 -6.33 -7.49
CA ASN A 200 -12.39 -6.01 -6.16
C ASN A 200 -13.91 -6.18 -6.14
N LYS A 201 -14.50 -6.23 -4.95
CA LYS A 201 -15.97 -6.23 -4.83
C LYS A 201 -16.54 -5.01 -5.58
N PRO A 202 -17.62 -5.17 -6.35
CA PRO A 202 -18.31 -4.06 -6.99
C PRO A 202 -18.83 -3.06 -5.95
#